data_AF-A0A838QW01-F1
#
_entry.id   AF-A0A838QW01-F1
#
_cell.length_a   1.000
_cell.length_b   1.000
_cell.length_c   1.000
_cell.angle_alpha   90.00
_cell.angle_beta   90.00
_cell.angle_gamma   90.00
#
_symmetry.space_group_name_H-M   'P 1'
#
loop_
_entity.id
_entity.type
_entity.pdbx_description
1 polymer ?
#
loop_
_entity_poly.entity_id
_entity_poly.type
_entity_poly.pdbx_seq_one_letter_code
_entity_poly.pdbx_strand_id
1 'polypeptide(L)'
;MLLMAGCQSATRDAASDPQAARLLALSMLYARYQNANQGRSPASEEQFKTFIREYGNKIQELVQTDDADAVFTSLRDGQPYVVLYGKATAQQQSSGLVAYETEGADGKRYVGYRLGYVEEVDEERFRQLIPDVGS
;
A
#
# COMPACT_ATOMS: atom_id res chain seq x y z
N MET A 1 -31.41 2.34 9.90
CA MET A 1 -30.22 1.62 10.43
C MET A 1 -29.26 1.47 9.26
N LEU A 2 -28.25 2.36 9.20
CA LEU A 2 -27.31 2.42 8.08
C LEU A 2 -26.25 1.33 8.28
N LEU A 3 -26.12 0.41 7.33
CA LEU A 3 -25.17 -0.71 7.34
C LEU A 3 -23.73 -0.18 7.22
N MET A 4 -23.08 0.06 8.35
CA MET A 4 -21.65 0.38 8.47
C MET A 4 -20.84 -0.92 8.69
N ALA A 5 -20.79 -1.81 7.70
CA ALA A 5 -20.08 -3.09 7.80
C ALA A 5 -19.17 -3.40 6.59
N GLY A 6 -18.72 -2.37 5.87
CA GLY A 6 -17.92 -2.54 4.64
C GLY A 6 -16.40 -2.47 4.81
N CYS A 7 -15.88 -1.79 5.83
CA CYS A 7 -14.43 -1.50 5.89
C CYS A 7 -13.60 -2.50 6.70
N GLN A 8 -14.22 -3.52 7.31
CA GLN A 8 -13.49 -4.49 8.15
C GLN A 8 -13.23 -5.83 7.45
N SER A 9 -14.02 -6.19 6.44
CA SER A 9 -13.85 -7.46 5.70
C SER A 9 -12.61 -7.41 4.79
N ALA A 10 -12.43 -6.34 4.00
CA ALA A 10 -11.29 -6.19 3.10
C ALA A 10 -9.93 -6.29 3.83
N THR A 11 -9.80 -5.65 5.01
CA THR A 11 -8.58 -5.73 5.82
C THR A 11 -8.36 -7.13 6.40
N ARG A 12 -9.43 -7.86 6.74
CA ARG A 12 -9.34 -9.22 7.30
C ARG A 12 -8.94 -10.23 6.22
N ASP A 13 -9.52 -10.10 5.03
CA ASP A 13 -9.23 -10.96 3.88
C ASP A 13 -7.79 -10.74 3.41
N ALA A 14 -7.35 -9.48 3.27
CA ALA A 14 -5.97 -9.16 2.94
C ALA A 14 -4.96 -9.55 4.04
N ALA A 15 -5.31 -9.47 5.32
CA ALA A 15 -4.44 -9.93 6.40
C ALA A 15 -4.34 -11.47 6.46
N SER A 16 -5.33 -12.20 5.92
CA SER A 16 -5.31 -13.65 5.81
C SER A 16 -4.63 -14.16 4.54
N ASP A 17 -4.37 -13.28 3.57
CA ASP A 17 -3.67 -13.60 2.33
C ASP A 17 -2.17 -13.28 2.45
N PRO A 18 -1.30 -14.31 2.47
CA PRO A 18 0.15 -14.10 2.51
C PRO A 18 0.67 -13.25 1.36
N GLN A 19 0.02 -13.25 0.19
CA GLN A 19 0.44 -12.48 -0.98
C GLN A 19 0.24 -10.97 -0.80
N ALA A 20 -0.77 -10.57 -0.02
CA ALA A 20 -1.04 -9.17 0.30
C ALA A 20 -0.21 -8.64 1.49
N ALA A 21 0.47 -9.53 2.24
CA ALA A 21 1.14 -9.18 3.49
C ALA A 21 2.17 -8.05 3.35
N ARG A 22 2.96 -8.04 2.27
CA ARG A 22 3.97 -6.99 2.03
C ARG A 22 3.35 -5.64 1.73
N LEU A 23 2.32 -5.60 0.86
CA LEU A 23 1.61 -4.35 0.59
C LEU A 23 0.86 -3.84 1.82
N LEU A 24 0.32 -4.73 2.63
CA LEU A 24 -0.34 -4.39 3.89
C LEU A 24 0.67 -3.74 4.86
N ALA A 25 1.81 -4.37 5.07
CA ALA A 25 2.90 -3.82 5.87
C ALA A 25 3.37 -2.47 5.34
N LEU A 26 3.56 -2.34 4.03
CA LEU A 26 3.97 -1.09 3.38
C LEU A 26 2.93 0.02 3.62
N SER A 27 1.64 -0.30 3.51
CA SER A 27 0.54 0.64 3.77
C SER A 27 0.47 1.08 5.24
N MET A 28 0.69 0.15 6.18
CA MET A 28 0.76 0.46 7.61
C MET A 28 1.99 1.31 7.97
N LEU A 29 3.15 1.01 7.38
CA LEU A 29 4.37 1.81 7.54
C LEU A 29 4.18 3.22 7.00
N TYR A 30 3.49 3.36 5.87
CA TYR A 30 3.18 4.66 5.28
C TYR A 30 2.23 5.48 6.17
N ALA A 31 1.17 4.85 6.68
CA ALA A 31 0.26 5.48 7.65
C ALA A 31 1.03 5.94 8.90
N ARG A 32 1.95 5.11 9.41
CA ARG A 32 2.80 5.46 10.55
C ARG A 32 3.73 6.63 10.25
N TYR A 33 4.32 6.67 9.04
CA TYR A 33 5.12 7.81 8.59
C TYR A 33 4.29 9.08 8.63
N GLN A 34 3.09 9.08 8.05
CA GLN A 34 2.22 10.25 8.03
C GLN A 34 1.84 10.70 9.45
N ASN A 35 1.53 9.77 10.35
CA ASN A 35 1.26 10.09 11.76
C ASN A 35 2.47 10.75 12.45
N ALA A 36 3.69 10.30 12.15
CA ALA A 36 4.92 10.90 12.68
C ALA A 36 5.28 12.26 12.03
N ASN A 37 4.79 12.52 10.82
CA ASN A 37 5.16 13.68 9.99
C ASN A 37 3.99 14.64 9.73
N GLN A 38 3.06 14.77 10.67
CA GLN A 38 1.94 15.74 10.59
C GLN A 38 1.07 15.56 9.33
N GLY A 39 0.82 14.31 8.94
CA GLY A 39 0.04 13.95 7.76
C GLY A 39 0.80 14.05 6.44
N ARG A 40 2.07 14.48 6.44
CA ARG A 40 2.88 14.56 5.22
C ARG A 40 3.29 13.18 4.75
N SER A 41 3.14 12.94 3.46
CA SER A 41 3.71 11.79 2.77
C SER A 41 5.24 11.86 2.72
N PRO A 42 5.94 10.72 2.63
CA PRO A 42 7.36 10.72 2.30
C PRO A 42 7.58 11.40 0.94
N ALA A 43 8.66 12.18 0.83
CA ALA A 43 9.04 12.90 -0.37
C ALA A 43 9.67 12.00 -1.44
N SER A 44 10.23 10.86 -1.03
CA SER A 44 10.88 9.89 -1.90
C SER A 44 10.92 8.49 -1.27
N GLU A 45 11.22 7.50 -2.09
CA GLU A 45 11.48 6.13 -1.64
C GLU A 45 12.62 6.06 -0.61
N GLU A 46 13.74 6.75 -0.87
CA GLU A 46 14.88 6.75 0.06
C GLU A 46 14.53 7.31 1.44
N GLN A 47 13.72 8.37 1.50
CA GLN A 47 13.24 8.90 2.77
C GLN A 47 12.35 7.86 3.48
N PHE A 48 11.50 7.17 2.74
CA PHE A 48 10.62 6.17 3.32
C PHE A 48 11.38 4.93 3.80
N LYS A 49 12.34 4.43 3.01
CA LYS A 49 13.26 3.36 3.41
C LYS A 49 14.05 3.72 4.66
N THR A 50 14.53 4.96 4.75
CA THR A 50 15.22 5.47 5.96
C THR A 50 14.30 5.35 7.19
N PHE A 51 13.05 5.80 7.07
CA PHE A 51 12.06 5.67 8.15
C PHE A 51 11.76 4.20 8.51
N ILE A 52 11.66 3.31 7.51
CA ILE A 52 11.42 1.88 7.75
C ILE A 52 12.60 1.24 8.49
N ARG A 53 13.84 1.58 8.13
CA ARG A 53 15.04 1.06 8.83
C ARG A 53 15.11 1.55 10.28
N GLU A 54 14.65 2.77 10.57
CA GLU A 54 14.68 3.34 11.93
C GLU A 54 13.50 2.89 12.81
N TYR A 55 12.31 2.71 12.24
CA TYR A 55 11.07 2.53 13.01
C TYR A 55 10.25 1.28 12.62
N GLY A 56 10.68 0.52 11.60
CA GLY A 56 9.91 -0.54 10.96
C GLY A 56 9.99 -1.92 11.62
N ASN A 57 10.85 -2.12 12.61
CA ASN A 57 11.20 -3.43 13.18
C ASN A 57 9.97 -4.29 13.54
N LYS A 58 8.94 -3.70 14.16
CA LYS A 58 7.70 -4.42 14.54
C LYS A 58 6.82 -4.85 13.36
N ILE A 59 6.91 -4.14 12.24
CA ILE A 59 6.14 -4.47 11.03
C ILE A 59 6.94 -5.42 10.13
N GLN A 60 8.26 -5.34 10.14
CA GLN A 60 9.15 -6.33 9.51
C GLN A 60 8.92 -7.75 10.06
N GLU A 61 8.63 -7.87 11.37
CA GLU A 61 8.19 -9.14 11.98
C GLU A 61 6.90 -9.71 11.35
N LEU A 62 5.95 -8.86 10.91
CA LEU A 62 4.70 -9.30 10.27
C LEU A 62 4.92 -9.87 8.86
N VAL A 63 5.94 -9.39 8.16
CA VAL A 63 6.29 -9.83 6.80
C VAL A 63 7.45 -10.81 6.75
N GLN A 64 7.92 -11.26 7.92
CA GLN A 64 8.99 -12.24 8.07
C GLN A 64 10.27 -11.89 7.28
N THR A 65 10.58 -10.59 7.20
CA THR A 65 11.80 -10.10 6.54
C THR A 65 12.44 -9.01 7.38
N ASP A 66 13.73 -9.15 7.65
CA ASP A 66 14.59 -8.13 8.24
C ASP A 66 15.11 -7.14 7.19
N ASP A 67 14.99 -7.48 5.92
CA ASP A 67 15.31 -6.60 4.81
C ASP A 67 14.20 -5.56 4.58
N ALA A 68 14.54 -4.30 4.83
CA ALA A 68 13.67 -3.15 4.58
C ALA A 68 13.38 -2.92 3.10
N ASP A 69 14.23 -3.40 2.18
CA ASP A 69 14.02 -3.27 0.74
C ASP A 69 13.03 -4.33 0.22
N ALA A 70 13.00 -5.52 0.84
CA ALA A 70 12.10 -6.61 0.44
C ALA A 70 10.61 -6.28 0.58
N VAL A 71 10.23 -5.33 1.45
CA VAL A 71 8.83 -4.91 1.62
C VAL A 71 8.28 -4.11 0.44
N PHE A 72 9.15 -3.66 -0.48
CA PHE A 72 8.78 -2.91 -1.68
C PHE A 72 8.53 -3.79 -2.90
N THR A 73 8.69 -5.11 -2.78
CA THR A 73 8.49 -6.06 -3.89
C THR A 73 7.28 -6.93 -3.62
N SER A 74 6.38 -7.03 -4.60
CA SER A 74 5.23 -7.93 -4.50
C SER A 74 5.65 -9.39 -4.44
N LEU A 75 4.98 -10.15 -3.57
CA LEU A 75 5.12 -11.60 -3.53
C LEU A 75 4.43 -12.28 -4.71
N ARG A 76 3.47 -11.60 -5.34
CA ARG A 76 2.58 -12.17 -6.33
C ARG A 76 3.15 -12.12 -7.75
N ASP A 77 3.65 -10.96 -8.16
CA ASP A 77 4.21 -10.74 -9.50
C ASP A 77 5.74 -10.56 -9.49
N GLY A 78 6.37 -10.48 -8.31
CA GLY A 78 7.81 -10.25 -8.16
C GLY A 78 8.26 -8.83 -8.58
N GLN A 79 7.34 -7.96 -8.95
CA GLN A 79 7.63 -6.59 -9.37
C GLN A 79 7.68 -5.64 -8.17
N PRO A 80 8.42 -4.52 -8.27
CA PRO A 80 8.32 -3.45 -7.31
C PRO A 80 6.88 -2.92 -7.23
N TYR A 81 6.40 -2.61 -6.03
CA TYR A 81 5.19 -1.82 -5.86
C TYR A 81 5.43 -0.38 -6.33
N VAL A 82 4.43 0.23 -6.95
CA VAL A 82 4.44 1.67 -7.19
C VAL A 82 3.94 2.36 -5.94
N VAL A 83 4.80 3.15 -5.30
CA VAL A 83 4.47 3.91 -4.08
C VAL A 83 4.28 5.38 -4.43
N LEU A 84 3.20 5.96 -3.93
CA LEU A 84 2.85 7.36 -4.17
C LEU A 84 3.54 8.25 -3.14
N TYR A 85 4.68 8.83 -3.52
CA TYR A 85 5.41 9.81 -2.72
C TYR A 85 4.97 11.23 -3.06
N GLY A 86 5.11 12.18 -2.12
CA GLY A 86 5.17 13.66 -2.19
C GLY A 86 4.32 14.47 -3.19
N LYS A 87 4.08 13.99 -4.41
CA LYS A 87 3.43 14.64 -5.55
C LYS A 87 2.33 13.78 -6.17
N ALA A 88 1.62 12.97 -5.38
CA ALA A 88 0.45 12.28 -5.91
C ALA A 88 -0.59 13.32 -6.38
N THR A 89 -1.30 13.01 -7.46
CA THR A 89 -2.35 13.89 -8.02
C THR A 89 -3.45 14.13 -6.98
N ALA A 90 -4.22 15.20 -7.14
CA ALA A 90 -5.34 15.49 -6.21
C ALA A 90 -6.33 14.31 -6.12
N GLN A 91 -6.52 13.56 -7.21
CA GLN A 91 -7.35 12.37 -7.26
C GLN A 91 -6.74 11.19 -6.48
N GLN A 92 -5.43 10.97 -6.61
CA GLN A 92 -4.72 9.95 -5.82
C GLN A 92 -4.76 10.27 -4.32
N GLN A 93 -4.64 11.55 -3.96
CA GLN A 93 -4.75 12.01 -2.57
C GLN A 93 -6.17 11.82 -2.02
N SER A 94 -7.20 12.06 -2.83
CA SER A 94 -8.61 11.93 -2.41
C SER A 94 -9.06 10.47 -2.27
N SER A 95 -8.53 9.55 -3.07
CA SER A 95 -8.78 8.11 -2.94
C SER A 95 -8.10 7.51 -1.70
N GLY A 96 -7.07 8.18 -1.17
CA GLY A 96 -6.28 7.68 -0.05
C GLY A 96 -5.34 6.55 -0.41
N LEU A 97 -5.12 6.30 -1.71
CA LEU A 97 -4.17 5.32 -2.23
C LEU A 97 -2.74 5.74 -1.87
N VAL A 98 -1.90 4.78 -1.46
CA VAL A 98 -0.48 5.03 -1.13
C VAL A 98 0.48 4.11 -1.87
N ALA A 99 0.05 2.91 -2.26
CA ALA A 99 0.86 1.99 -3.04
C ALA A 99 -0.02 1.04 -3.84
N TYR A 100 0.51 0.43 -4.90
CA TYR A 100 -0.19 -0.58 -5.70
C TYR A 100 0.79 -1.49 -6.45
N GLU A 101 0.32 -2.66 -6.87
CA GLU A 101 1.09 -3.57 -7.73
C GLU A 101 1.29 -3.01 -9.13
N THR A 102 2.47 -3.24 -9.71
CA THR A 102 2.77 -2.82 -11.08
C THR A 102 1.93 -3.61 -12.09
N GLU A 103 2.00 -4.94 -12.04
CA GLU A 103 1.29 -5.81 -12.99
C GLU A 103 0.10 -6.51 -12.32
N GLY A 104 0.31 -7.03 -11.11
CA GLY A 104 -0.66 -7.89 -10.42
C GLY A 104 -0.72 -9.30 -11.00
N ALA A 105 -1.80 -10.02 -10.71
CA ALA A 105 -2.04 -11.37 -11.23
C ALA A 105 -3.51 -11.59 -11.54
N ASP A 106 -3.79 -12.49 -12.49
CA ASP A 106 -5.15 -12.89 -12.89
C ASP A 106 -6.07 -11.73 -13.30
N GLY A 107 -5.49 -10.67 -13.89
CA GLY A 107 -6.22 -9.48 -14.32
C GLY A 107 -6.67 -8.56 -13.16
N LYS A 108 -6.11 -8.76 -11.97
CA LYS A 108 -6.38 -7.96 -10.78
C LYS A 108 -5.09 -7.42 -10.17
N ARG A 109 -5.19 -6.37 -9.37
CA ARG A 109 -4.08 -5.77 -8.63
C ARG A 109 -4.43 -5.57 -7.16
N TYR A 110 -3.46 -5.75 -6.28
CA TYR A 110 -3.57 -5.23 -4.92
C TYR A 110 -3.27 -3.73 -4.90
N VAL A 111 -4.09 -2.99 -4.15
CA VAL A 111 -3.94 -1.56 -3.88
C VAL A 111 -3.92 -1.33 -2.37
N GLY A 112 -3.00 -0.49 -1.91
CA GLY A 112 -2.76 -0.18 -0.52
C GLY A 112 -3.17 1.24 -0.18
N TYR A 113 -3.82 1.42 0.97
CA TYR A 113 -4.40 2.71 1.39
C TYR A 113 -3.74 3.29 2.64
N ARG A 114 -3.80 4.62 2.77
CA ARG A 114 -3.24 5.40 3.89
C ARG A 114 -3.78 5.04 5.28
N LEU A 115 -4.87 4.28 5.34
CA LEU A 115 -5.45 3.78 6.59
C LEU A 115 -4.89 2.39 6.98
N GLY A 116 -3.89 1.88 6.25
CA GLY A 116 -3.23 0.62 6.58
C GLY A 116 -4.06 -0.62 6.22
N TYR A 117 -4.79 -0.58 5.10
CA TYR A 117 -5.48 -1.75 4.55
C TYR A 117 -5.17 -1.90 3.06
N VAL A 118 -5.45 -3.10 2.55
CA VAL A 118 -5.26 -3.49 1.15
C VAL A 118 -6.58 -3.98 0.58
N GLU A 119 -6.81 -3.69 -0.69
CA GLU A 119 -7.95 -4.16 -1.48
C GLU A 119 -7.41 -4.86 -2.73
N GLU A 120 -8.02 -5.98 -3.13
CA GLU A 120 -7.81 -6.54 -4.46
C GLU A 120 -8.85 -5.93 -5.40
N VAL A 121 -8.39 -5.32 -6.50
CA VAL A 121 -9.25 -4.63 -7.46
C VAL A 121 -9.05 -5.19 -8.87
N ASP A 122 -10.12 -5.21 -9.65
CA ASP A 122 -10.05 -5.48 -11.09
C ASP A 122 -9.52 -4.27 -11.88
N GLU A 123 -9.28 -4.47 -13.18
CA GLU A 123 -8.76 -3.46 -14.10
C GLU A 123 -9.68 -2.23 -14.26
N GLU A 124 -11.00 -2.40 -14.15
CA GLU A 124 -11.93 -1.27 -14.23
C GLU A 124 -11.80 -0.39 -12.98
N ARG A 125 -11.84 -1.01 -11.81
CA ARG A 125 -11.67 -0.34 -10.53
C ARG A 125 -10.29 0.30 -10.41
N PHE A 126 -9.24 -0.37 -10.89
CA PHE A 126 -7.89 0.16 -10.90
C PHE A 126 -7.79 1.46 -11.72
N ARG A 127 -8.37 1.51 -12.92
CA ARG A 127 -8.39 2.72 -13.76
C ARG A 127 -9.17 3.89 -13.13
N GLN A 128 -10.18 3.62 -12.33
CA GLN A 128 -10.87 4.67 -11.56
C GLN A 128 -9.98 5.26 -10.45
N LEU A 129 -9.13 4.43 -9.85
CA LEU A 129 -8.20 4.85 -8.80
C LEU A 129 -6.98 5.58 -9.37
N ILE A 130 -6.52 5.17 -10.56
CA ILE A 130 -5.32 5.69 -11.20
C ILE A 130 -5.54 5.92 -12.71
N PRO A 131 -6.27 6.98 -13.10
CA PRO A 131 -6.67 7.21 -14.49
C PRO A 131 -5.50 7.58 -15.41
N ASP A 132 -4.37 8.03 -14.85
CA ASP A 132 -3.20 8.51 -15.62
C ASP A 132 -2.20 7.39 -15.97
N VAL A 133 -2.43 6.15 -15.51
CA VAL A 133 -1.56 5.01 -15.81
C VAL A 133 -2.11 4.31 -17.05
N GLY A 134 -1.77 4.83 -18.23
CA GLY A 134 -2.16 4.24 -19.52
C GLY A 134 -2.63 5.24 -20.58
N SER A 135 -1.76 6.17 -20.99
CA SER A 135 -1.82 6.85 -22.28
C SER A 135 -0.55 6.57 -23.08
#